data_AF-A0AA96GH61-F1
#
_entry.id   AF-A0AA96GH61-F1
#
_cell.length_a   1.000
_cell.length_b   1.000
_cell.length_c   1.000
_cell.angle_alpha   90.00
_cell.angle_beta   90.00
_cell.angle_gamma   90.00
#
_symmetry.space_group_name_H-M   'P 1'
#
loop_
_entity.id
_entity.type
_entity.pdbx_description
1 polymer ?
#
loop_
_entity_poly.entity_id
_entity_poly.type
_entity_poly.pdbx_seq_one_letter_code
_entity_poly.pdbx_strand_id
1 'polypeptide(L)'
;MDVRLEQESVWLTQRQISDLFDTSTDNIGLHLKNIFNEGELDESATAEDSSVVQMEGKRRVTRTIKHYNLDAIISVGYRVNSKRGTQFRIWATQILRDHLVKGYSVNQRRLEELQQTVRLMATMAIHRGLSGDEGTALLRMVGEYSRALDLLDDYDHQRVPAPRSGSQTRYALTYEEAIGIVDRLRERFGGSALFGQENDESLHSSLQAIMHTFSGQDLYPSLEEKGAHLSVFPG
;
A
#
# COMPACT_ATOMS: atom_id res chain seq x y z
N MET A 1 -9.96 -24.89 10.77
CA MET A 1 -9.72 -25.46 9.42
C MET A 1 -8.21 -25.60 9.30
N ASP A 2 -7.71 -26.83 9.13
CA ASP A 2 -6.27 -27.09 9.12
C ASP A 2 -5.76 -26.89 7.68
N VAL A 3 -5.10 -25.76 7.42
CA VAL A 3 -4.68 -25.36 6.07
C VAL A 3 -3.20 -25.69 5.91
N ARG A 4 -2.85 -26.49 4.90
CA ARG A 4 -1.46 -26.76 4.57
C ARG A 4 -0.91 -25.58 3.77
N LEU A 5 0.06 -24.89 4.35
CA LEU A 5 0.82 -23.84 3.69
C LEU A 5 2.15 -24.46 3.24
N GLU A 6 2.31 -24.68 1.94
CA GLU A 6 3.56 -25.14 1.35
C GLU A 6 4.02 -24.13 0.30
N GLN A 7 5.27 -23.65 0.46
CA GLN A 7 5.91 -22.72 -0.48
C GLN A 7 5.06 -21.48 -0.79
N GLU A 8 4.48 -20.85 0.23
CA GLU A 8 3.60 -19.68 0.12
C GLU A 8 2.29 -19.91 -0.66
N SER A 9 1.99 -21.16 -1.05
CA SER A 9 0.75 -21.54 -1.71
C SER A 9 -0.17 -22.32 -0.77
N VAL A 10 -1.46 -22.07 -0.90
CA VAL A 10 -2.51 -22.69 -0.10
C VAL A 10 -2.96 -23.97 -0.80
N TRP A 11 -2.91 -25.09 -0.07
CA TRP A 11 -3.40 -26.38 -0.57
C TRP A 11 -4.61 -26.83 0.24
N LEU A 12 -5.72 -27.11 -0.45
CA LEU A 12 -6.98 -27.51 0.17
C LEU A 12 -7.52 -28.80 -0.44
N THR A 13 -8.09 -29.64 0.40
CA THR A 13 -8.91 -30.79 -0.02
C THR A 13 -10.24 -30.32 -0.64
N GLN A 14 -10.88 -31.17 -1.44
CA GLN A 14 -12.21 -30.89 -2.01
C GLN A 14 -13.24 -30.49 -0.94
N ARG A 15 -13.18 -31.11 0.24
CA ARG A 15 -14.05 -30.79 1.39
C ARG A 15 -13.76 -29.40 1.95
N GLN A 16 -12.49 -29.05 2.07
CA GLN A 16 -12.10 -27.72 2.54
C GLN A 16 -12.53 -26.62 1.56
N ILE A 17 -12.44 -26.88 0.27
CA ILE A 17 -12.94 -25.96 -0.77
C ILE A 17 -14.47 -25.83 -0.68
N SER A 18 -15.20 -26.92 -0.39
CA SER A 18 -16.64 -26.85 -0.20
C SER A 18 -17.04 -26.01 1.01
N ASP A 19 -16.28 -26.13 2.11
CA ASP A 19 -16.46 -25.29 3.30
C ASP A 19 -16.09 -23.82 3.04
N LEU A 20 -15.06 -23.57 2.22
CA LEU A 20 -14.60 -22.23 1.83
C LEU A 20 -15.66 -21.49 0.99
N PHE A 21 -16.31 -22.18 0.06
CA PHE A 21 -17.30 -21.57 -0.82
C PHE A 21 -18.75 -21.82 -0.40
N ASP A 22 -18.98 -22.46 0.76
CA ASP A 22 -20.32 -22.76 1.29
C ASP A 22 -21.21 -23.43 0.23
N THR A 23 -20.73 -24.57 -0.26
CA THR A 23 -21.39 -25.40 -1.26
C THR A 23 -21.15 -26.88 -0.97
N SER A 24 -21.73 -27.79 -1.77
CA SER A 24 -21.52 -29.23 -1.57
C SER A 24 -20.16 -29.67 -2.11
N THR A 25 -19.57 -30.68 -1.47
CA THR A 25 -18.33 -31.32 -1.95
C THR A 25 -18.52 -31.87 -3.36
N ASP A 26 -19.69 -32.44 -3.69
CA ASP A 26 -20.01 -32.93 -5.04
C ASP A 26 -19.97 -31.83 -6.10
N ASN A 27 -20.47 -30.63 -5.77
CA ASN A 27 -20.44 -29.49 -6.69
C ASN A 27 -19.00 -29.02 -6.95
N ILE A 28 -18.14 -29.03 -5.93
CA ILE A 28 -16.70 -28.77 -6.11
C ILE A 28 -16.07 -29.80 -7.04
N GLY A 29 -16.40 -31.08 -6.85
CA GLY A 29 -15.88 -32.18 -7.69
C GLY A 29 -16.29 -32.05 -9.14
N LEU A 30 -17.54 -31.63 -9.40
CA LEU A 30 -18.04 -31.34 -10.74
C LEU A 30 -17.24 -30.20 -11.40
N HIS A 31 -17.02 -29.09 -10.68
CA HIS A 31 -16.26 -27.96 -11.21
C HIS A 31 -14.80 -28.34 -11.51
N LEU A 32 -14.11 -29.03 -10.58
CA LEU A 32 -12.73 -29.50 -10.80
C LEU A 32 -12.63 -30.42 -12.03
N LYS A 33 -13.56 -31.37 -12.17
CA LYS A 33 -13.61 -32.24 -13.33
C LYS A 33 -13.76 -31.46 -14.64
N ASN A 34 -14.65 -30.46 -14.66
CA ASN A 34 -14.84 -29.64 -15.85
C ASN A 34 -13.63 -28.76 -16.17
N ILE A 35 -12.99 -28.17 -15.16
CA ILE A 35 -11.75 -27.38 -15.30
C ILE A 35 -10.67 -28.20 -16.02
N PHE A 36 -10.44 -29.45 -15.59
CA PHE A 36 -9.44 -30.32 -16.21
C PHE A 36 -9.86 -30.82 -17.59
N ASN A 37 -11.13 -31.17 -17.79
CA ASN A 37 -11.63 -31.62 -19.10
C ASN A 37 -11.59 -30.52 -20.16
N GLU A 38 -11.81 -29.26 -19.76
CA GLU A 38 -11.75 -28.10 -20.63
C GLU A 38 -10.30 -27.65 -20.91
N GLY A 39 -9.31 -28.24 -20.21
CA GLY A 39 -7.91 -27.87 -20.33
C GLY A 39 -7.58 -26.50 -19.75
N GLU A 40 -8.41 -25.97 -18.85
CA GLU A 40 -8.12 -24.70 -18.16
C GLU A 40 -6.89 -24.86 -17.25
N LEU A 41 -6.77 -26.01 -16.59
CA LEU A 41 -5.63 -26.37 -15.74
C LEU A 41 -5.19 -27.81 -16.02
N ASP A 42 -3.90 -28.08 -15.80
CA ASP A 42 -3.35 -29.43 -15.78
C ASP A 42 -3.52 -30.04 -14.38
N GLU A 43 -4.23 -31.16 -14.29
CA GLU A 43 -4.47 -31.87 -13.02
C GLU A 43 -3.16 -32.29 -12.35
N SER A 44 -2.14 -32.68 -13.12
CA SER A 44 -0.85 -33.13 -12.57
C SER A 44 -0.03 -32.00 -11.93
N ALA A 45 -0.27 -30.76 -12.35
CA ALA A 45 0.40 -29.57 -11.81
C ALA A 45 -0.39 -28.92 -10.66
N THR A 46 -1.69 -29.19 -10.56
CA THR A 46 -2.61 -28.47 -9.66
C THR A 46 -3.26 -29.36 -8.60
N ALA A 47 -3.08 -30.67 -8.69
CA ALA A 47 -3.55 -31.64 -7.69
C ALA A 47 -2.41 -32.56 -7.23
N GLU A 48 -2.38 -32.84 -5.92
CA GLU A 48 -1.42 -33.77 -5.32
C GLU A 48 -2.14 -34.76 -4.39
N ASP A 49 -1.73 -36.02 -4.45
CA ASP A 49 -2.21 -37.09 -3.59
C ASP A 49 -1.43 -37.09 -2.26
N SER A 50 -2.09 -36.73 -1.15
CA SER A 50 -1.51 -36.83 0.19
C SER A 50 -2.02 -38.07 0.92
N SER A 51 -1.09 -38.89 1.42
CA SER A 51 -1.43 -40.07 2.21
C SER A 51 -1.71 -39.68 3.65
N VAL A 52 -2.97 -39.75 4.06
CA VAL A 52 -3.36 -39.53 5.46
C VAL A 52 -3.63 -40.87 6.12
N VAL A 53 -2.90 -41.16 7.21
CA VAL A 53 -3.13 -42.35 8.03
C VAL A 53 -4.16 -42.00 9.08
N GLN A 54 -5.33 -42.64 9.01
CA GLN A 54 -6.40 -42.48 9.99
C GLN A 54 -6.59 -43.79 10.77
N MET A 55 -6.90 -43.69 12.05
CA MET A 55 -7.30 -44.83 12.88
C MET A 55 -8.82 -44.97 12.81
N GLU A 56 -9.32 -46.02 12.15
CA GLU A 56 -10.73 -46.40 12.18
C GLU A 56 -10.89 -47.58 13.14
N GLY A 57 -11.36 -47.30 14.36
CA GLY A 57 -11.44 -48.28 15.44
C GLY A 57 -10.05 -48.79 15.86
N LYS A 58 -9.77 -50.07 15.61
CA LYS A 58 -8.46 -50.71 15.89
C LYS A 58 -7.56 -50.85 14.66
N ARG A 59 -7.99 -50.43 13.47
CA ARG A 59 -7.21 -50.55 12.23
C ARG A 59 -6.64 -49.19 11.80
N ARG A 60 -5.36 -49.19 11.43
CA ARG A 60 -4.74 -48.08 10.68
C ARG A 60 -5.14 -48.23 9.21
N VAL A 61 -5.86 -47.23 8.70
CA VAL A 61 -6.26 -47.16 7.29
C VAL A 61 -5.55 -45.96 6.67
N THR A 62 -4.78 -46.19 5.62
CA THR A 62 -4.20 -45.12 4.82
C THR A 62 -5.21 -44.74 3.75
N ARG A 63 -5.68 -43.50 3.75
CA ARG A 63 -6.48 -42.93 2.65
C ARG A 63 -5.62 -41.94 1.89
N THR A 64 -5.62 -42.10 0.58
CA THR A 64 -5.08 -41.08 -0.33
C THR A 64 -6.13 -39.99 -0.49
N ILE A 65 -5.78 -38.76 -0.12
CA ILE A 65 -6.66 -37.60 -0.21
C ILE A 65 -6.02 -36.58 -1.16
N LYS A 66 -6.75 -36.25 -2.23
CA LYS A 66 -6.35 -35.19 -3.16
C LYS A 66 -6.42 -33.82 -2.51
N HIS A 67 -5.34 -33.08 -2.66
CA HIS A 67 -5.23 -31.66 -2.35
C HIS A 67 -5.10 -30.88 -3.65
N TYR A 68 -5.66 -29.68 -3.66
CA TYR A 68 -5.68 -28.79 -4.81
C TYR A 68 -4.99 -27.48 -4.43
N ASN A 69 -4.15 -26.98 -5.33
CA ASN A 69 -3.38 -25.77 -5.13
C ASN A 69 -4.25 -24.50 -5.28
N LEU A 70 -3.62 -23.33 -5.11
CA LEU A 70 -4.30 -22.04 -5.20
C LEU A 70 -4.98 -21.81 -6.56
N ASP A 71 -4.37 -22.22 -7.68
CA ASP A 71 -4.95 -22.00 -9.02
C ASP A 71 -6.28 -22.75 -9.17
N ALA A 72 -6.31 -24.02 -8.76
CA ALA A 72 -7.54 -24.82 -8.76
C ALA A 72 -8.62 -24.21 -7.83
N ILE A 73 -8.23 -23.69 -6.67
CA ILE A 73 -9.14 -23.01 -5.73
C ILE A 73 -9.74 -21.76 -6.38
N ILE A 74 -8.93 -20.95 -7.07
CA ILE A 74 -9.35 -19.73 -7.75
C ILE A 74 -10.33 -20.07 -8.89
N SER A 75 -9.96 -21.01 -9.77
CA SER A 75 -10.82 -21.44 -10.89
C SER A 75 -12.17 -21.95 -10.42
N VAL A 76 -12.20 -22.76 -9.35
CA VAL A 76 -13.45 -23.20 -8.72
C VAL A 76 -14.23 -22.02 -8.16
N GLY A 77 -13.58 -21.08 -7.47
CA GLY A 77 -14.22 -19.89 -6.90
C GLY A 77 -14.95 -19.02 -7.93
N TYR A 78 -14.41 -18.95 -9.16
CA TYR A 78 -15.09 -18.27 -10.27
C TYR A 78 -16.32 -19.02 -10.78
N ARG A 79 -16.34 -20.35 -10.72
CA ARG A 79 -17.42 -21.20 -11.27
C ARG A 79 -18.55 -21.52 -10.27
N VAL A 80 -18.29 -21.44 -8.97
CA VAL A 80 -19.28 -21.78 -7.94
C VAL A 80 -20.41 -20.74 -7.84
N ASN A 81 -21.65 -21.23 -7.87
CA ASN A 81 -22.85 -20.41 -7.65
C ASN A 81 -23.26 -20.42 -6.16
N SER A 82 -22.57 -19.65 -5.33
CA SER A 82 -22.91 -19.45 -3.92
C SER A 82 -22.71 -17.99 -3.50
N LYS A 83 -23.24 -17.60 -2.34
CA LYS A 83 -23.02 -16.25 -1.78
C LYS A 83 -21.53 -15.97 -1.57
N ARG A 84 -20.78 -16.95 -1.05
CA ARG A 84 -19.33 -16.84 -0.85
C ARG A 84 -18.56 -16.81 -2.18
N GLY A 85 -18.98 -17.57 -3.19
CA GLY A 85 -18.43 -17.48 -4.55
C GLY A 85 -18.64 -16.10 -5.17
N THR A 86 -19.82 -15.50 -4.98
CA THR A 86 -20.09 -14.13 -5.44
C THR A 86 -19.22 -13.10 -4.73
N GLN A 87 -19.06 -13.20 -3.41
CA GLN A 87 -18.16 -12.33 -2.64
C GLN A 87 -16.70 -12.49 -3.10
N PHE A 88 -16.26 -13.73 -3.33
CA PHE A 88 -14.93 -14.01 -3.86
C PHE A 88 -14.70 -13.34 -5.21
N ARG A 89 -15.64 -13.45 -6.15
CA ARG A 89 -15.53 -12.79 -7.47
C ARG A 89 -15.51 -11.27 -7.37
N ILE A 90 -16.32 -10.67 -6.49
CA ILE A 90 -16.31 -9.22 -6.26
C ILE A 90 -14.94 -8.79 -5.75
N TRP A 91 -14.42 -9.49 -4.74
CA TRP A 91 -13.11 -9.22 -4.16
C TRP A 91 -11.99 -9.38 -5.20
N ALA A 92 -11.94 -10.51 -5.92
CA ALA A 92 -10.91 -10.78 -6.92
C ALA A 92 -10.95 -9.75 -8.07
N THR A 93 -12.14 -9.37 -8.53
CA THR A 93 -12.31 -8.32 -9.54
C THR A 93 -11.82 -6.96 -9.03
N GLN A 94 -12.05 -6.65 -7.75
CA GLN A 94 -11.55 -5.41 -7.15
C GLN A 94 -10.01 -5.41 -7.11
N ILE A 95 -9.38 -6.50 -6.68
CA ILE A 95 -7.91 -6.63 -6.67
C ILE A 95 -7.33 -6.47 -8.08
N LEU A 96 -7.91 -7.12 -9.08
CA LEU A 96 -7.48 -6.99 -10.47
C LEU A 96 -7.65 -5.56 -10.98
N ARG A 97 -8.77 -4.91 -10.67
CA ARG A 97 -9.01 -3.50 -11.02
C ARG A 97 -7.98 -2.58 -10.39
N ASP A 98 -7.71 -2.76 -9.10
CA ASP A 98 -6.73 -1.95 -8.38
C ASP A 98 -5.33 -2.14 -8.99
N HIS A 99 -4.94 -3.37 -9.29
CA HIS A 99 -3.67 -3.66 -9.95
C HIS A 99 -3.57 -3.03 -11.36
N LEU A 100 -4.64 -3.09 -12.15
CA LEU A 100 -4.65 -2.55 -13.53
C LEU A 100 -4.75 -1.02 -13.59
N VAL A 101 -5.48 -0.39 -12.65
CA VAL A 101 -5.72 1.05 -12.66
C VAL A 101 -4.64 1.80 -11.88
N LYS A 102 -4.23 1.28 -10.72
CA LYS A 102 -3.24 1.93 -9.84
C LYS A 102 -1.81 1.46 -10.11
N GLY A 103 -1.64 0.37 -10.84
CA GLY A 103 -0.33 -0.20 -11.19
C GLY A 103 0.29 -1.09 -10.09
N TYR A 104 -0.42 -1.32 -8.98
CA TYR A 104 0.02 -2.19 -7.88
C TYR A 104 -1.19 -2.70 -7.08
N SER A 105 -1.07 -3.88 -6.45
CA SER A 105 -2.02 -4.39 -5.46
C SER A 105 -1.40 -4.36 -4.07
N VAL A 106 -1.98 -3.59 -3.14
CA VAL A 106 -1.46 -3.47 -1.77
C VAL A 106 -2.03 -4.56 -0.89
N ASN A 107 -1.15 -5.28 -0.19
CA ASN A 107 -1.56 -6.05 0.98
C ASN A 107 -1.65 -5.11 2.19
N GLN A 108 -2.82 -4.53 2.41
CA GLN A 108 -3.05 -3.50 3.43
C GLN A 108 -2.61 -3.96 4.82
N ARG A 109 -2.92 -5.20 5.19
CA ARG A 109 -2.54 -5.78 6.48
C ARG A 109 -1.03 -5.87 6.65
N ARG A 110 -0.31 -6.33 5.62
CA ARG A 110 1.16 -6.43 5.66
C ARG A 110 1.80 -5.04 5.73
N LEU A 111 1.19 -4.05 5.08
CA LEU A 111 1.64 -2.65 5.15
C LEU A 111 1.46 -2.09 6.57
N GLU A 112 0.30 -2.30 7.19
CA GLU A 112 0.03 -1.89 8.58
C GLU A 112 1.01 -2.55 9.57
N GLU A 113 1.26 -3.85 9.42
CA GLU A 113 2.22 -4.60 10.25
C GLU A 113 3.66 -4.06 10.08
N LEU A 114 4.07 -3.73 8.86
CA LEU A 114 5.36 -3.09 8.58
C LEU A 114 5.46 -1.70 9.20
N GLN A 115 4.42 -0.87 9.05
CA GLN A 115 4.37 0.46 9.66
C GLN A 115 4.45 0.39 11.20
N GLN A 116 3.77 -0.58 11.83
CA GLN A 116 3.86 -0.79 13.28
C GLN A 116 5.26 -1.23 13.69
N THR A 117 5.87 -2.15 12.96
CA THR A 117 7.24 -2.62 13.22
C THR A 117 8.25 -1.47 13.13
N VAL A 118 8.14 -0.64 12.09
CA VAL A 118 8.97 0.55 11.90
C VAL A 118 8.77 1.55 13.04
N ARG A 119 7.53 1.80 13.46
CA ARG A 119 7.22 2.67 14.62
C ARG A 119 7.85 2.17 15.91
N LEU A 120 7.80 0.86 16.16
CA LEU A 120 8.42 0.24 17.34
C LEU A 120 9.95 0.34 17.28
N MET A 121 10.57 0.07 16.12
CA MET A 121 12.01 0.23 15.93
C MET A 121 12.45 1.69 16.15
N ALA A 122 11.69 2.66 15.61
CA ALA A 122 11.95 4.08 15.84
C ALA A 122 11.87 4.44 17.32
N THR A 123 10.82 3.98 18.01
CA THR A 123 10.63 4.22 19.45
C THR A 123 11.76 3.60 20.28
N MET A 124 12.16 2.37 19.97
CA MET A 124 13.25 1.68 20.68
C MET A 124 14.61 2.34 20.43
N ALA A 125 14.87 2.83 19.22
CA ALA A 125 16.11 3.52 18.89
C ALA A 125 16.22 4.90 19.57
N ILE A 126 15.08 5.61 19.74
CA ILE A 126 15.02 6.85 20.54
C ILE A 126 15.34 6.56 22.02
N HIS A 127 14.82 5.46 22.58
CA HIS A 127 15.04 5.11 23.98
C HIS A 127 16.39 4.45 24.27
N ARG A 128 17.08 3.88 23.27
CA ARG A 128 18.38 3.22 23.45
C ARG A 128 19.60 4.06 23.12
N GLY A 129 19.45 5.33 22.75
CA GLY A 129 20.58 6.26 22.62
C GLY A 129 21.71 5.73 21.74
N LEU A 130 21.40 5.05 20.64
CA LEU A 130 22.43 4.66 19.67
C LEU A 130 23.02 5.93 19.08
N SER A 131 24.30 6.12 19.37
CA SER A 131 25.01 7.38 19.40
C SER A 131 25.52 7.84 18.02
N GLY A 132 24.61 8.04 17.07
CA GLY A 132 24.94 8.67 15.79
C GLY A 132 23.78 9.51 15.28
N ASP A 133 24.03 10.80 15.05
CA ASP A 133 23.05 11.76 14.50
C ASP A 133 22.35 11.23 13.23
N GLU A 134 23.01 10.35 12.47
CA GLU A 134 22.49 9.69 11.26
C GLU A 134 21.36 8.70 11.53
N GLY A 135 21.41 7.93 12.63
CA GLY A 135 20.39 6.92 12.95
C GLY A 135 19.07 7.55 13.39
N THR A 136 19.15 8.62 14.19
CA THR A 136 17.97 9.40 14.58
C THR A 136 17.40 10.20 13.39
N ALA A 137 18.27 10.70 12.50
CA ALA A 137 17.83 11.40 11.28
C ALA A 137 17.10 10.46 10.31
N LEU A 138 17.62 9.26 10.08
CA LEU A 138 16.96 8.23 9.26
C LEU A 138 15.60 7.85 9.84
N LEU A 139 15.50 7.66 11.15
CA LEU A 139 14.24 7.30 11.79
C LEU A 139 13.21 8.44 11.76
N ARG A 140 13.64 9.69 11.90
CA ARG A 140 12.78 10.86 11.70
C ARG A 140 12.28 10.93 10.25
N MET A 141 13.18 10.73 9.29
CA MET A 141 12.84 10.71 7.86
C MET A 141 11.84 9.60 7.55
N VAL A 142 12.04 8.39 8.06
CA VAL A 142 11.07 7.28 7.90
C VAL A 142 9.72 7.62 8.55
N GLY A 143 9.71 8.29 9.71
CA GLY A 143 8.49 8.79 10.33
C GLY A 143 7.77 9.86 9.49
N GLU A 144 8.50 10.77 8.85
CA GLU A 144 7.97 11.78 7.93
C GLU A 144 7.43 11.13 6.65
N TYR A 145 8.14 10.15 6.08
CA TYR A 145 7.66 9.37 4.94
C TYR A 145 6.39 8.60 5.26
N SER A 146 6.27 7.99 6.45
CA SER A 146 5.02 7.34 6.87
C SER A 146 3.87 8.33 6.91
N ARG A 147 4.09 9.56 7.39
CA ARG A 147 3.06 10.60 7.43
C ARG A 147 2.67 11.10 6.04
N ALA A 148 3.63 11.20 5.13
CA ALA A 148 3.37 11.54 3.73
C ALA A 148 2.61 10.43 3.00
N LEU A 149 2.91 9.16 3.30
CA LEU A 149 2.18 8.01 2.77
C LEU A 149 0.76 7.94 3.32
N ASP A 150 0.55 8.21 4.61
CA ASP A 150 -0.80 8.29 5.19
C ASP A 150 -1.62 9.43 4.53
N LEU A 151 -0.98 10.58 4.25
CA LEU A 151 -1.62 11.68 3.53
C LEU A 151 -1.93 11.33 2.06
N LEU A 152 -1.05 10.56 1.41
CA LEU A 152 -1.25 10.07 0.04
C LEU A 152 -2.39 9.04 -0.02
N ASP A 153 -2.48 8.15 0.97
CA ASP A 153 -3.62 7.23 1.13
C ASP A 153 -4.93 8.00 1.34
N ASP A 154 -4.90 9.00 2.21
CA ASP A 154 -6.05 9.87 2.41
C ASP A 154 -6.42 10.64 1.13
N TYR A 155 -5.45 11.01 0.28
CA TYR A 155 -5.72 11.63 -1.02
C TYR A 155 -6.38 10.67 -2.00
N ASP A 156 -5.82 9.48 -2.18
CA ASP A 156 -6.37 8.43 -3.05
C ASP A 156 -7.78 8.01 -2.64
N HIS A 157 -8.11 8.12 -1.35
CA HIS A 157 -9.41 7.81 -0.81
C HIS A 157 -10.33 9.01 -0.56
N GLN A 158 -9.96 10.21 -1.04
CA GLN A 158 -10.73 11.45 -0.88
C GLN A 158 -11.07 11.77 0.60
N ARG A 159 -10.20 11.33 1.51
CA ARG A 159 -10.27 11.52 2.97
C ARG A 159 -9.39 12.66 3.46
N VAL A 160 -8.61 13.32 2.58
CA VAL A 160 -7.77 14.46 2.98
C VAL A 160 -8.64 15.53 3.64
N PRO A 161 -8.47 15.79 4.94
CA PRO A 161 -9.20 16.84 5.60
C PRO A 161 -8.80 18.17 4.96
N ALA A 162 -9.77 19.05 4.71
CA ALA A 162 -9.48 20.42 4.31
C ALA A 162 -8.42 20.98 5.28
N PRO A 163 -7.36 21.64 4.77
CA PRO A 163 -6.31 22.17 5.63
C PRO A 163 -7.00 23.02 6.70
N ARG A 164 -6.76 22.69 7.97
CA ARG A 164 -7.24 23.52 9.08
C ARG A 164 -6.68 24.90 8.81
N SER A 165 -7.53 25.90 8.56
CA SER A 165 -7.09 27.28 8.25
C SER A 165 -6.15 27.76 9.35
N GLY A 166 -4.85 27.57 9.10
CA GLY A 166 -3.77 27.83 10.02
C GLY A 166 -3.41 29.29 9.87
N SER A 167 -3.86 30.10 10.84
CA SER A 167 -3.44 31.48 11.11
C SER A 167 -3.19 32.36 9.88
N GLN A 168 -4.09 33.31 9.61
CA GLN A 168 -3.83 34.46 8.73
C GLN A 168 -2.38 34.95 8.92
N THR A 169 -1.55 34.77 7.90
CA THR A 169 -0.12 35.03 8.02
C THR A 169 0.06 36.54 8.06
N ARG A 170 0.60 37.08 9.16
CA ARG A 170 0.95 38.51 9.30
C ARG A 170 2.26 38.91 8.64
N TYR A 171 2.98 37.95 8.05
CA TYR A 171 4.36 38.17 7.59
C TYR A 171 4.50 37.85 6.11
N ALA A 172 4.82 38.88 5.34
CA ALA A 172 5.19 38.71 3.95
C ALA A 172 6.70 38.50 3.85
N LEU A 173 7.13 37.32 3.39
CA LEU A 173 8.53 37.02 3.14
C LEU A 173 9.04 37.92 2.01
N THR A 174 10.09 38.69 2.26
CA THR A 174 10.72 39.49 1.20
C THR A 174 11.68 38.65 0.37
N TYR A 175 12.02 39.13 -0.83
CA TYR A 175 12.99 38.48 -1.70
C TYR A 175 14.36 38.30 -1.01
N GLU A 176 14.81 39.32 -0.30
CA GLU A 176 16.09 39.30 0.43
C GLU A 176 16.10 38.25 1.55
N GLU A 177 14.97 38.07 2.24
CA GLU A 177 14.83 37.03 3.26
C GLU A 177 14.82 35.62 2.67
N ALA A 178 14.17 35.45 1.52
CA ALA A 178 14.14 34.18 0.80
C ALA A 178 15.55 33.74 0.38
N ILE A 179 16.33 34.64 -0.22
CA ILE A 179 17.74 34.37 -0.58
C ILE A 179 18.57 34.07 0.67
N GLY A 180 18.40 34.84 1.74
CA GLY A 180 19.09 34.57 3.01
C GLY A 180 18.77 33.20 3.62
N ILE A 181 17.57 32.67 3.42
CA ILE A 181 17.21 31.29 3.82
C ILE A 181 17.93 30.28 2.92
N VAL A 182 17.94 30.49 1.60
CA VAL A 182 18.62 29.62 0.63
C VAL A 182 20.12 29.54 0.93
N ASP A 183 20.77 30.65 1.26
CA ASP A 183 22.19 30.68 1.63
C ASP A 183 22.48 29.88 2.92
N ARG A 184 21.65 30.04 3.96
CA ARG A 184 21.79 29.25 5.20
C ARG A 184 21.58 27.76 4.97
N LEU A 185 20.66 27.39 4.07
CA LEU A 185 20.46 25.99 3.69
C LEU A 185 21.66 25.45 2.91
N ARG A 186 22.26 26.26 2.03
CA ARG A 186 23.47 25.89 1.28
C ARG A 186 24.65 25.61 2.19
N GLU A 187 24.88 26.46 3.20
CA GLU A 187 25.92 26.26 4.21
C GLU A 187 25.69 25.00 5.05
N ARG A 188 24.43 24.72 5.42
CA ARG A 188 24.07 23.60 6.30
C ARG A 188 24.12 22.23 5.61
N PHE A 189 23.73 22.15 4.34
CA PHE A 189 23.57 20.88 3.62
C PHE A 189 24.68 20.60 2.60
N GLY A 190 25.63 21.52 2.40
CA GLY A 190 26.96 21.25 1.84
C GLY A 190 27.00 20.49 0.51
N GLY A 191 26.20 20.88 -0.49
CA GLY A 191 26.02 20.05 -1.69
C GLY A 191 25.94 20.81 -3.02
N SER A 192 27.05 20.81 -3.76
CA SER A 192 27.19 21.16 -5.19
C SER A 192 26.96 22.61 -5.61
N ALA A 193 27.65 23.01 -6.70
CA ALA A 193 27.53 24.33 -7.33
C ALA A 193 26.13 24.61 -7.94
N LEU A 194 25.22 23.63 -7.90
CA LEU A 194 23.90 23.66 -8.54
C LEU A 194 22.75 23.91 -7.55
N PHE A 195 23.00 23.84 -6.23
CA PHE A 195 21.95 24.02 -5.24
C PHE A 195 21.76 25.49 -4.86
N GLY A 196 20.52 25.99 -4.99
CA GLY A 196 20.17 27.38 -4.67
C GLY A 196 20.60 28.40 -5.73
N GLN A 197 20.98 27.95 -6.92
CA GLN A 197 21.29 28.83 -8.04
C GLN A 197 19.99 29.25 -8.72
N GLU A 198 19.72 30.55 -8.72
CA GLU A 198 18.60 31.13 -9.44
C GLU A 198 18.89 31.09 -10.95
N ASN A 199 17.94 30.54 -11.73
CA ASN A 199 18.13 30.40 -13.17
C ASN A 199 17.93 31.74 -13.90
N ASP A 200 16.85 32.50 -13.64
CA ASP A 200 16.46 33.65 -14.47
C ASP A 200 15.61 34.74 -13.73
N GLU A 201 15.95 35.15 -12.50
CA GLU A 201 15.13 36.11 -11.67
C GLU A 201 13.66 35.65 -11.45
N SER A 202 13.36 34.40 -11.77
CA SER A 202 12.01 33.82 -11.71
C SER A 202 11.51 33.69 -10.28
N LEU A 203 12.40 33.52 -9.31
CA LEU A 203 12.05 33.46 -7.90
C LEU A 203 11.50 34.81 -7.41
N HIS A 204 12.09 35.93 -7.84
CA HIS A 204 11.58 37.26 -7.53
C HIS A 204 10.15 37.45 -8.04
N SER A 205 9.91 37.06 -9.29
CA SER A 205 8.61 37.19 -9.94
C SER A 205 7.54 36.28 -9.31
N SER A 206 7.89 35.03 -9.00
CA SER A 206 6.98 34.08 -8.34
C SER A 206 6.66 34.50 -6.91
N LEU A 207 7.64 34.99 -6.15
CA LEU A 207 7.41 35.54 -4.81
C LEU A 207 6.51 36.77 -4.88
N GLN A 208 6.75 37.71 -5.82
CA GLN A 208 5.85 38.86 -5.97
C GLN A 208 4.43 38.43 -6.33
N ALA A 209 4.25 37.51 -7.28
CA ALA A 209 2.92 37.06 -7.72
C ALA A 209 2.11 36.40 -6.59
N ILE A 210 2.76 35.61 -5.73
CA ILE A 210 2.11 34.87 -4.65
C ILE A 210 1.89 35.75 -3.41
N MET A 211 2.76 36.74 -3.20
CA MET A 211 2.67 37.66 -2.07
C MET A 211 1.89 38.94 -2.41
N HIS A 212 1.46 39.12 -3.65
CA HIS A 212 0.67 40.28 -4.08
C HIS A 212 -0.73 40.28 -3.48
N THR A 213 -1.16 41.44 -2.99
CA THR A 213 -2.52 41.68 -2.51
C THR A 213 -3.36 42.29 -3.62
N PHE A 214 -4.53 41.74 -3.93
CA PHE A 214 -5.49 42.40 -4.83
C PHE A 214 -6.62 42.99 -4.00
N SER A 215 -6.85 44.31 -4.13
CA SER A 215 -7.89 45.04 -3.37
C SER A 215 -7.77 44.93 -1.83
N GLY A 216 -6.53 44.86 -1.31
CA GLY A 216 -6.26 44.80 0.14
C GLY A 216 -6.48 43.43 0.79
N GLN A 217 -6.71 42.39 0.00
CA GLN A 217 -6.75 41.00 0.46
C GLN A 217 -5.68 40.19 -0.26
N ASP A 218 -5.03 39.28 0.49
CA ASP A 218 -4.07 38.34 -0.06
C ASP A 218 -4.78 37.46 -1.10
N LEU A 219 -4.15 37.29 -2.28
CA LEU A 219 -4.66 36.41 -3.33
C LEU A 219 -4.74 34.94 -2.85
N TYR A 220 -3.88 34.59 -1.89
CA TYR A 220 -3.85 33.29 -1.21
C TYR A 220 -3.84 33.53 0.31
N PRO A 221 -4.96 33.30 1.02
CA PRO A 221 -5.09 33.68 2.42
C PRO A 221 -4.29 32.81 3.40
N SER A 222 -3.94 31.58 3.03
CA SER A 222 -3.17 30.66 3.88
C SER A 222 -1.74 30.44 3.38
N LEU A 223 -0.84 30.07 4.30
CA LEU A 223 0.55 29.72 3.98
C LEU A 223 0.61 28.47 3.10
N GLU A 224 -0.28 27.52 3.35
CA GLU A 224 -0.42 26.27 2.61
C GLU A 224 -0.81 26.52 1.15
N GLU A 225 -1.75 27.44 0.89
CA GLU A 225 -2.13 27.84 -0.48
C GLU A 225 -1.00 28.56 -1.20
N LYS A 226 -0.31 29.49 -0.52
CA LYS A 226 0.87 30.17 -1.08
C LYS A 226 1.96 29.18 -1.48
N GLY A 227 2.24 28.19 -0.63
CA GLY A 227 3.25 27.15 -0.89
C GLY A 227 2.88 26.21 -2.04
N ALA A 228 1.61 25.80 -2.14
CA ALA A 228 1.13 24.95 -3.22
C ALA A 228 1.27 25.64 -4.59
N HIS A 229 0.97 26.93 -4.66
CA HIS A 229 1.07 27.70 -5.90
C HIS A 229 2.51 28.04 -6.31
N LEU A 230 3.45 28.06 -5.37
CA LEU A 230 4.88 28.24 -5.65
C LEU A 230 5.47 27.06 -6.44
N SER A 231 4.85 25.88 -6.38
CA SER A 231 5.28 24.69 -7.12
C SER A 231 4.74 24.63 -8.56
N VAL A 232 3.79 25.50 -8.92
CA VAL A 232 3.09 25.48 -10.23
C VAL A 232 3.70 26.47 -11.22
N PHE A 233 4.58 27.38 -10.78
CA PHE A 233 5.31 28.25 -11.69
C PHE A 233 6.51 27.49 -12.26
N PRO A 234 6.56 27.25 -13.59
CA PRO A 234 7.73 26.64 -14.20
C PRO A 234 8.92 27.58 -14.02
N GLY A 235 9.97 27.07 -13.39
CA GLY A 235 11.29 27.70 -13.38
C GLY A 235 12.01 27.57 -14.70
#